data_AF-A0A936ALE8-F1
#
_entry.id   AF-A0A936ALE8-F1
#
_cell.length_a   1.000
_cell.length_b   1.000
_cell.length_c   1.000
_cell.angle_alpha   90.00
_cell.angle_beta   90.00
_cell.angle_gamma   90.00
#
_symmetry.space_group_name_H-M   'P 1'
#
loop_
_entity.id
_entity.type
_entity.pdbx_description
1 polymer ?
#
loop_
_entity_poly.entity_id
_entity_poly.type
_entity_poly.pdbx_seq_one_letter_code
_entity_poly.pdbx_strand_id
1 'polypeptide(L)'
;MCFRIRKFGYRFKSAKDAVVLHHHRQSAMSLLKTLANYGEGAYMIGRIWPDRRIARPHRLMLRSAISLRTAATHFRFHLRKQSIHKAFYFTLLDYLRQPAFLWGYLRGRRRES
;
A
#
# COMPACT_ATOMS: atom_id res chain seq x y z
N MET A 1 10.13 -4.95 14.20
CA MET A 1 11.55 -5.34 14.32
C MET A 1 12.51 -4.21 13.97
N CYS A 2 12.49 -3.67 12.74
CA CYS A 2 13.48 -2.68 12.30
C CYS A 2 13.56 -1.40 13.16
N PHE A 3 12.42 -0.90 13.63
CA PHE A 3 12.40 0.22 14.57
C PHE A 3 13.14 -0.07 15.89
N ARG A 4 12.92 -1.26 16.47
CA ARG A 4 13.59 -1.68 17.72
C ARG A 4 15.10 -1.69 17.51
N ILE A 5 15.57 -2.29 16.41
CA ILE A 5 16.98 -2.32 16.02
C ILE A 5 17.57 -0.91 15.95
N ARG A 6 16.87 0.04 15.30
CA ARG A 6 17.28 1.46 15.27
C ARG A 6 17.32 2.10 16.66
N LYS A 7 16.32 1.82 17.52
CA LYS A 7 16.28 2.34 18.90
C LYS A 7 17.46 1.84 19.75
N PHE A 8 17.97 0.65 19.46
CA PHE A 8 19.17 0.09 20.09
C PHE A 8 20.49 0.60 19.48
N GLY A 9 20.47 1.63 18.63
CA GLY A 9 21.67 2.27 18.09
C GLY A 9 22.22 1.63 16.81
N TYR A 10 21.63 0.55 16.33
CA TYR A 10 22.06 -0.09 15.08
C TYR A 10 21.63 0.71 13.85
N ARG A 11 22.51 0.77 12.86
CA ARG A 11 22.27 1.44 11.57
C ARG A 11 22.02 0.41 10.49
N PHE A 12 20.98 0.61 9.69
CA PHE A 12 20.75 -0.19 8.49
C PHE A 12 21.58 0.37 7.34
N LYS A 13 22.40 -0.48 6.71
CA LYS A 13 23.08 -0.15 5.46
C LYS A 13 22.19 -0.58 4.30
N SER A 14 21.96 0.32 3.35
CA SER A 14 21.32 -0.02 2.08
C SER A 14 22.42 -0.46 1.10
N ALA A 15 22.31 -1.67 0.55
CA ALA A 15 23.16 -2.14 -0.52
C ALA A 15 22.39 -1.98 -1.84
N LYS A 16 22.63 -0.86 -2.53
CA LYS A 16 21.90 -0.52 -3.77
C LYS A 16 22.19 -1.50 -4.92
N ASP A 17 23.38 -2.10 -4.90
CA ASP A 17 23.83 -3.04 -5.94
C ASP A 17 23.51 -4.50 -5.60
N ALA A 18 22.85 -4.76 -4.46
CA ALA A 18 22.47 -6.11 -4.09
C ALA A 18 21.30 -6.59 -4.97
N VAL A 19 21.56 -7.62 -5.78
CA VAL A 19 20.53 -8.30 -6.57
C VAL A 19 19.94 -9.42 -5.74
N VAL A 20 18.66 -9.29 -5.37
CA VAL A 20 17.91 -10.35 -4.68
C VAL A 20 16.81 -10.84 -5.61
N LEU A 21 16.94 -12.09 -6.06
CA LEU A 21 15.94 -12.73 -6.90
C LEU A 21 14.85 -13.33 -6.01
N HIS A 22 13.71 -12.64 -5.93
CA HIS A 22 12.51 -13.19 -5.30
C HIS A 22 11.53 -13.66 -6.36
N HIS A 23 11.34 -14.98 -6.47
CA HIS A 23 10.24 -15.56 -7.23
C HIS A 23 8.94 -15.43 -6.43
N HIS A 24 8.15 -14.40 -6.74
CA HIS A 24 6.79 -14.31 -6.25
C HIS A 24 5.83 -14.37 -7.43
N ARG A 25 4.95 -15.39 -7.46
CA ARG A 25 3.83 -15.45 -8.39
C ARG A 25 2.84 -14.34 -8.01
N GLN A 26 3.05 -13.15 -8.57
CA GLN A 26 2.26 -11.97 -8.25
C GLN A 26 1.02 -11.91 -9.14
N SER A 27 -0.14 -12.20 -8.55
CA SER A 27 -1.43 -11.84 -9.13
C SER A 27 -1.92 -10.52 -8.56
N ALA A 28 -2.80 -9.83 -9.30
CA ALA A 28 -3.48 -8.63 -8.81
C ALA A 28 -4.16 -8.87 -7.46
N MET A 29 -4.84 -10.01 -7.31
CA MET A 29 -5.51 -10.37 -6.06
C MET A 29 -4.53 -10.58 -4.91
N SER A 30 -3.40 -11.26 -5.15
CA SER A 30 -2.34 -11.45 -4.15
C SER A 30 -1.76 -10.10 -3.68
N LEU A 31 -1.56 -9.18 -4.61
CA LEU A 31 -1.11 -7.82 -4.31
C LEU A 31 -2.12 -7.07 -3.42
N LEU A 32 -3.41 -7.07 -3.78
CA LEU A 32 -4.44 -6.40 -2.98
C LEU A 32 -4.57 -7.00 -1.58
N LYS A 33 -4.49 -8.32 -1.45
CA LYS A 33 -4.47 -9.02 -0.16
C LYS A 33 -3.24 -8.61 0.66
N THR A 34 -2.07 -8.56 0.03
CA THR A 34 -0.83 -8.11 0.66
C THR A 34 -0.95 -6.68 1.18
N LEU A 35 -1.50 -5.76 0.37
CA LEU A 35 -1.73 -4.37 0.77
C LEU A 35 -2.72 -4.24 1.94
N ALA A 36 -3.79 -5.03 1.94
CA ALA A 36 -4.71 -5.08 3.07
C ALA A 36 -4.01 -5.58 4.35
N ASN A 37 -3.18 -6.62 4.24
CA ASN A 37 -2.40 -7.10 5.39
C ASN A 37 -1.39 -6.04 5.88
N TYR A 38 -0.78 -5.27 4.97
CA TYR A 38 0.07 -4.14 5.34
C TYR A 38 -0.71 -3.04 6.03
N GLY A 39 -1.94 -2.76 5.60
CA GLY A 39 -2.84 -1.83 6.28
C GLY A 39 -3.15 -2.24 7.71
N GLU A 40 -3.49 -3.51 7.91
CA GLU A 40 -3.74 -4.08 9.25
C GLU A 40 -2.48 -4.00 10.11
N GLY A 41 -1.32 -4.40 9.59
CA GLY A 41 -0.04 -4.26 10.26
C GLY A 41 0.31 -2.79 10.60
N ALA A 42 -0.02 -1.84 9.73
CA ALA A 42 0.20 -0.42 9.99
C ALA A 42 -0.67 0.10 11.15
N TYR A 43 -1.90 -0.40 11.28
CA TYR A 43 -2.74 -0.10 12.44
C TYR A 43 -2.13 -0.66 13.74
N MET A 44 -1.69 -1.92 13.74
CA MET A 44 -0.99 -2.54 14.89
C MET A 44 0.27 -1.76 15.28
N ILE A 45 1.06 -1.31 14.29
CA ILE A 45 2.24 -0.47 14.54
C ILE A 45 1.82 0.87 15.12
N GLY A 46 0.76 1.50 14.59
CA GLY A 46 0.23 2.76 15.11
C GLY A 46 -0.23 2.66 16.57
N ARG A 47 -0.69 1.49 17.02
CA ARG A 47 -1.02 1.25 18.43
C ARG A 47 0.22 1.38 19.33
N ILE A 48 1.33 0.74 18.94
CA ILE A 48 2.62 0.77 19.64
C ILE A 48 3.30 2.13 19.48
N TRP A 49 3.10 2.80 18.34
CA TRP A 49 3.71 4.09 18.00
C TRP A 49 2.67 5.09 17.49
N PRO A 50 2.13 5.94 18.38
CA PRO A 50 1.05 6.87 18.06
C PRO A 50 1.34 7.83 16.90
N ASP A 51 2.58 8.30 16.74
CA ASP A 51 2.97 9.23 15.67
C ASP A 51 2.80 8.65 14.25
N ARG A 52 2.69 7.32 14.13
CA ARG A 52 2.46 6.62 12.86
C ARG A 52 0.99 6.35 12.58
N ARG A 53 0.07 6.72 13.48
CA ARG A 53 -1.37 6.51 13.29
C ARG A 53 -1.91 7.35 12.15
N ILE A 54 -2.85 6.76 11.41
CA ILE A 54 -3.62 7.47 10.40
C ILE A 54 -4.81 8.13 11.11
N ALA A 55 -4.84 9.46 11.13
CA ALA A 55 -5.83 10.22 11.90
C ALA A 55 -7.28 10.08 11.36
N ARG A 56 -7.47 10.06 10.04
CA ARG A 56 -8.81 10.04 9.40
C ARG A 56 -8.92 8.99 8.29
N PRO A 57 -8.81 7.69 8.60
CA PRO A 57 -8.75 6.62 7.60
C PRO A 57 -10.02 6.54 6.73
N HIS A 58 -11.21 6.76 7.30
CA HIS A 58 -12.47 6.75 6.54
C HIS A 58 -12.53 7.90 5.52
N ARG A 59 -12.12 9.11 5.90
CA ARG A 59 -12.07 10.27 4.99
C ARG A 59 -11.10 10.05 3.85
N LEU A 60 -9.93 9.46 4.15
CA LEU A 60 -8.96 9.09 3.12
C LEU A 60 -9.53 8.04 2.17
N MET A 61 -10.26 7.06 2.68
CA MET A 61 -10.87 6.00 1.87
C MET A 61 -11.94 6.56 0.92
N LEU A 62 -12.82 7.43 1.42
CA LEU A 62 -13.80 8.14 0.60
C LEU A 62 -13.13 9.02 -0.47
N ARG A 63 -12.07 9.76 -0.11
CA ARG A 63 -11.32 10.58 -1.06
C ARG A 63 -10.69 9.74 -2.16
N SER A 64 -10.14 8.58 -1.83
CA SER A 64 -9.59 7.65 -2.81
C SER A 64 -10.67 7.11 -3.74
N ALA A 65 -11.89 6.87 -3.25
CA ALA A 65 -13.02 6.36 -4.03
C ALA A 65 -13.65 7.38 -5.00
N ILE A 66 -13.40 8.68 -4.82
CA ILE A 66 -13.96 9.76 -5.64
C ILE A 66 -12.93 10.29 -6.65
N SER A 67 -11.68 9.82 -6.58
CA SER A 67 -10.55 10.37 -7.35
C SER A 67 -10.50 9.87 -8.80
N LEU A 68 -11.59 10.06 -9.56
CA LEU A 68 -11.68 9.70 -10.98
C LEU A 68 -10.69 10.49 -11.85
N ARG A 69 -10.41 11.74 -11.49
CA ARG A 69 -9.44 12.60 -12.20
C ARG A 69 -8.03 11.99 -12.17
N THR A 70 -7.64 11.41 -11.04
CA THR A 70 -6.34 10.74 -10.88
C THR A 70 -6.30 9.43 -11.66
N ALA A 71 -7.40 8.67 -11.68
CA ALA A 71 -7.51 7.47 -12.51
C ALA A 71 -7.34 7.80 -14.02
N ALA A 72 -7.97 8.86 -14.51
CA ALA A 72 -7.83 9.30 -15.90
C ALA A 72 -6.38 9.72 -16.24
N THR A 73 -5.69 10.42 -15.32
CA THR A 73 -4.27 10.77 -15.50
C THR A 73 -3.38 9.53 -15.55
N HIS A 74 -3.58 8.57 -14.66
CA HIS A 74 -2.83 7.32 -14.64
C HIS A 74 -3.10 6.48 -15.89
N PHE A 75 -4.34 6.44 -16.37
CA PHE A 75 -4.69 5.74 -17.61
C PHE A 75 -3.98 6.32 -18.82
N ARG A 76 -3.98 7.65 -18.98
CA ARG A 76 -3.23 8.33 -20.05
C ARG A 76 -1.73 8.06 -19.95
N PHE A 77 -1.18 8.02 -18.74
CA PHE A 77 0.23 7.70 -18.53
C PHE A 77 0.56 6.26 -18.97
N HIS A 78 -0.26 5.28 -18.59
CA HIS A 78 -0.02 3.88 -18.95
C HIS A 78 -0.28 3.61 -20.44
N LEU A 79 -1.27 4.27 -21.06
CA LEU A 79 -1.53 4.20 -22.50
C LEU A 79 -0.34 4.64 -23.35
N ARG A 80 0.46 5.61 -22.88
CA ARG A 80 1.67 6.05 -23.59
C ARG A 80 2.78 5.00 -23.62
N LYS A 81 2.70 3.96 -22.78
CA LYS A 81 3.76 2.95 -22.60
C LYS A 81 3.31 1.53 -22.94
N GLN A 82 2.01 1.28 -23.02
CA GLN A 82 1.46 -0.07 -23.07
C GLN A 82 0.15 -0.12 -23.87
N SER A 83 -0.29 -1.34 -24.21
CA SER A 83 -1.59 -1.56 -24.87
C SER A 83 -2.76 -1.18 -23.96
N ILE A 84 -3.90 -0.85 -24.55
CA ILE A 84 -5.11 -0.37 -23.86
C ILE A 84 -5.57 -1.31 -22.73
N HIS A 85 -5.52 -2.62 -22.96
CA HIS A 85 -5.89 -3.62 -21.94
C HIS A 85 -4.95 -3.56 -20.74
N LYS A 86 -3.63 -3.51 -20.96
CA LYS A 86 -2.67 -3.45 -19.87
C LYS A 86 -2.75 -2.11 -19.14
N ALA A 87 -2.94 -1.01 -19.87
CA ALA A 87 -3.17 0.31 -19.29
C ALA A 87 -4.37 0.31 -18.35
N PHE A 88 -5.48 -0.32 -18.75
CA PHE A 88 -6.66 -0.47 -17.89
C PHE A 88 -6.35 -1.26 -16.62
N TYR A 89 -5.70 -2.43 -16.72
CA TYR A 89 -5.35 -3.23 -15.54
C TYR A 89 -4.40 -2.50 -14.59
N PHE A 90 -3.39 -1.80 -15.11
CA PHE A 90 -2.46 -1.05 -14.27
C PHE A 90 -3.12 0.17 -13.61
N THR A 91 -3.99 0.89 -14.32
CA THR A 91 -4.78 1.96 -13.72
C THR A 91 -5.71 1.44 -12.63
N LEU A 92 -6.38 0.32 -12.86
CA LEU A 92 -7.25 -0.30 -11.88
C LEU A 92 -6.44 -0.73 -10.64
N LEU A 93 -5.27 -1.34 -10.83
CA LEU A 93 -4.37 -1.71 -9.74
C LEU A 93 -3.89 -0.50 -8.94
N ASP A 94 -3.46 0.58 -9.61
CA ASP A 94 -3.05 1.82 -8.96
C ASP A 94 -4.20 2.43 -8.16
N TYR A 95 -5.41 2.40 -8.71
CA TYR A 95 -6.61 2.93 -8.07
C TYR A 95 -7.00 2.11 -6.84
N LEU A 96 -6.92 0.78 -6.92
CA LEU A 96 -7.29 -0.13 -5.83
C LEU A 96 -6.24 -0.21 -4.72
N ARG A 97 -5.00 0.20 -4.99
CA ARG A 97 -3.87 0.10 -4.04
C ARG A 97 -4.15 0.79 -2.70
N GLN A 98 -4.55 2.05 -2.75
CA GLN A 98 -4.79 2.86 -1.54
C GLN A 98 -6.07 2.42 -0.80
N PRO A 99 -7.21 2.17 -1.47
CA PRO A 99 -8.39 1.56 -0.85
C PRO A 99 -8.10 0.22 -0.18
N ALA A 100 -7.34 -0.69 -0.82
CA ALA A 100 -7.01 -1.98 -0.23
C ALA A 100 -6.21 -1.84 1.07
N PHE A 101 -5.22 -0.94 1.09
CA PHE A 101 -4.46 -0.63 2.29
C PHE A 101 -5.35 -0.03 3.39
N LEU A 102 -6.17 0.98 3.08
CA LEU A 102 -7.05 1.63 4.05
C LEU A 102 -8.13 0.68 4.59
N TRP A 103 -8.66 -0.19 3.74
CA TRP A 103 -9.55 -1.28 4.14
C TRP A 103 -8.89 -2.19 5.16
N GLY A 104 -7.64 -2.61 4.91
CA GLY A 104 -6.84 -3.37 5.85
C GLY A 104 -6.65 -2.67 7.20
N TYR A 105 -6.32 -1.38 7.17
CA TYR A 105 -6.16 -0.56 8.37
C TYR A 105 -7.45 -0.49 9.20
N LEU A 106 -8.60 -0.25 8.53
CA LEU A 106 -9.91 -0.25 9.18
C LEU A 106 -10.32 -1.62 9.70
N ARG A 107 -9.97 -2.71 8.99
CA ARG A 107 -10.18 -4.08 9.46
C ARG A 107 -9.42 -4.34 10.76
N GLY A 108 -8.15 -3.92 10.84
CA GLY A 108 -7.37 -4.00 12.07
C GLY A 108 -8.04 -3.28 13.23
N ARG A 109 -8.54 -2.06 12.99
CA ARG A 109 -9.32 -1.30 13.98
C ARG A 109 -10.57 -2.03 14.47
N ARG A 110 -11.35 -2.63 13.56
CA ARG A 110 -12.60 -3.34 13.89
C ARG A 110 -12.39 -4.61 14.69
N ARG A 111 -11.29 -5.34 14.48
CA ARG A 111 -11.01 -6.59 15.19
C ARG A 111 -10.64 -6.40 16.67
N GLU A 112 -10.24 -5.19 17.04
CA GLU A 112 -9.86 -4.83 18.40
C GLU A 112 -10.92 -3.99 19.14
N SER A 113 -12.01 -3.58 18.46
CA SER A 113 -13.12 -2.84 19.07
C SER A 113 -14.19 -3.80 19.55
#